data_AF-A0AAZ1XQG7-F1
#
_entry.id   AF-A0AAZ1XQG7-F1
#
_cell.length_a   1.000
_cell.length_b   1.000
_cell.length_c   1.000
_cell.angle_alpha   90.00
_cell.angle_beta   90.00
_cell.angle_gamma   90.00
#
_symmetry.space_group_name_H-M   'P 1'
#
loop_
_entity.id
_entity.type
_entity.pdbx_description
1 polymer ?
#
loop_
_entity_poly.entity_id
_entity_poly.type
_entity_poly.pdbx_seq_one_letter_code
_entity_poly.pdbx_strand_id
1 'polypeptide(L)' 'MSWAVEEWKDGLPGKALQKIQEMEVQLDKMKKEKTQKQFQLDSLEAAIQKQKQKVNIYHKCLKKLCFPVSVSRPFYLCAS' A
#
# COMPACT_ATOMS: atom_id res chain seq x y z
N MET A 1 17.47 -23.84 1.55
CA MET A 1 18.87 -24.07 1.96
C MET A 1 18.92 -24.09 3.48
N SER A 2 18.70 -25.26 4.08
CA SER A 2 18.78 -25.47 5.53
C SER A 2 20.23 -25.73 5.88
N TRP A 3 21.03 -24.67 5.98
CA TRP A 3 22.45 -24.81 6.29
C TRP A 3 22.61 -25.23 7.74
N ALA A 4 23.18 -26.42 7.96
CA ALA A 4 24.04 -26.70 9.11
C ALA A 4 23.51 -26.24 10.49
N VAL A 5 22.18 -26.19 10.69
CA VAL A 5 21.54 -25.19 11.58
C VAL A 5 21.88 -25.35 13.06
N GLU A 6 22.46 -26.49 13.41
CA GLU A 6 22.92 -26.83 14.75
C GLU A 6 24.45 -27.04 14.83
N GLU A 7 25.13 -27.36 13.72
CA GLU A 7 26.56 -27.68 13.71
C GLU A 7 27.44 -26.45 13.98
N TRP A 8 26.93 -25.24 13.71
CA TRP A 8 27.59 -23.97 14.08
C TRP A 8 27.34 -23.55 15.53
N LYS A 9 26.36 -24.17 16.19
CA LYS A 9 26.04 -23.95 17.60
C LYS A 9 26.87 -24.86 18.51
N ASP A 10 27.34 -25.99 17.98
CA ASP A 10 28.29 -26.88 18.65
C ASP A 10 29.62 -26.16 18.93
N GLY A 11 30.01 -26.10 20.21
CA GLY A 11 31.24 -25.44 20.67
C GLY A 11 31.09 -23.97 21.07
N LEU A 12 29.92 -23.34 20.89
CA LEU A 12 29.67 -21.99 21.41
C LEU A 12 29.38 -22.00 22.91
N PRO A 13 29.91 -21.04 23.69
CA PRO A 13 29.59 -20.93 25.10
C PRO A 13 28.09 -20.64 25.30
N GLY A 14 27.46 -21.21 26.33
CA GLY A 14 26.01 -21.11 26.55
C GLY A 14 25.46 -19.68 26.58
N LYS A 15 26.26 -18.69 27.01
CA LYS A 15 25.89 -17.26 26.95
C LYS A 15 25.74 -16.74 25.51
N ALA A 16 26.55 -17.23 24.59
CA ALA A 16 26.43 -16.89 23.17
C ALA A 16 25.17 -17.51 22.57
N LEU A 17 24.90 -18.78 22.89
CA LEU A 17 23.68 -19.48 22.46
C LEU A 17 22.41 -18.80 22.98
N GLN A 18 22.41 -18.37 24.24
CA GLN A 18 21.29 -17.62 24.82
C GLN A 18 21.05 -16.29 24.08
N LYS A 19 22.10 -15.51 23.81
CA LYS A 19 21.97 -14.27 23.03
C LYS A 19 21.46 -14.50 21.62
N ILE A 20 21.91 -15.58 20.96
CA ILE A 20 21.43 -15.96 19.63
C ILE A 20 19.92 -16.20 19.69
N GLN A 21 19.45 -16.97 20.67
CA GLN A 21 18.04 -17.28 20.83
C GLN A 21 17.20 -16.03 21.13
N GLU A 22 17.69 -15.13 21.98
CA GLU A 22 17.05 -13.83 22.24
C GLU A 22 16.93 -12.99 20.96
N MET A 23 17.99 -12.95 20.14
CA MET A 23 17.98 -12.24 18.85
C MET A 23 17.03 -12.90 17.84
N GLU A 24 16.97 -14.23 17.78
CA GLU A 24 16.03 -14.97 16.92
C GLU A 24 14.57 -14.65 17.29
N VAL A 25 14.25 -14.59 18.59
CA VAL A 25 12.93 -14.21 19.09
C VAL A 25 12.58 -12.76 18.73
N GLN A 26 13.53 -11.83 18.90
CA GLN A 26 13.32 -10.43 18.50
C GLN A 26 13.13 -10.28 16.99
N LEU A 27 13.88 -11.04 16.20
CA LEU A 27 13.73 -11.07 14.74
C LEU A 27 12.34 -11.57 14.34
N ASP A 28 11.84 -12.63 14.98
CA ASP A 28 10.49 -13.14 14.72
C ASP A 28 9.41 -12.09 15.07
N LYS A 29 9.55 -11.40 16.21
CA LYS A 29 8.67 -10.29 16.60
C LYS A 29 8.68 -9.17 15.56
N MET A 30 9.87 -8.72 15.15
CA MET A 30 9.98 -7.66 14.13
C MET A 30 9.44 -8.08 12.77
N LYS A 31 9.60 -9.35 12.37
CA LYS A 31 9.00 -9.89 11.15
C LYS A 31 7.47 -9.82 11.21
N LYS A 32 6.87 -10.21 12.32
CA LYS A 32 5.41 -10.13 12.54
C LYS A 32 4.92 -8.68 12.49
N GLU A 33 5.60 -7.76 13.19
CA GLU A 33 5.27 -6.33 13.17
C GLU A 33 5.39 -5.72 11.77
N LYS A 34 6.44 -6.07 11.03
CA LYS A 34 6.62 -5.64 9.63
C LYS A 34 5.45 -6.10 8.77
N THR A 35 5.07 -7.37 8.86
CA THR A 35 3.95 -7.93 8.11
C THR A 35 2.64 -7.23 8.47
N GLN A 36 2.37 -7.00 9.76
CA GLN A 36 1.19 -6.26 10.21
C GLN A 36 1.15 -4.83 9.67
N LYS A 37 2.29 -4.13 9.65
CA LYS A 37 2.40 -2.78 9.08
C LYS A 37 2.23 -2.78 7.56
N GLN A 38 2.76 -3.79 6.88
CA GLN A 38 2.59 -3.95 5.43
C GLN A 38 1.10 -4.09 5.08
N PHE A 39 0.36 -4.94 5.79
CA PHE A 39 -1.08 -5.07 5.57
C PHE A 39 -1.85 -3.75 5.79
N GLN A 40 -1.45 -2.95 6.79
CA GLN A 40 -2.04 -1.63 7.00
C GLN A 40 -1.73 -0.67 5.84
N LEU A 41 -0.49 -0.67 5.35
CA LEU A 41 -0.08 0.14 4.21
C LEU A 41 -0.85 -0.26 2.94
N ASP A 42 -0.96 -1.56 2.65
CA ASP A 42 -1.68 -2.07 1.47
C ASP A 42 -3.18 -1.69 1.53
N SER A 43 -3.78 -1.73 2.72
CA SER A 43 -5.16 -1.31 2.95
C SER A 43 -5.36 0.19 2.68
N LEU A 44 -4.46 1.03 3.20
CA LEU A 44 -4.49 2.47 2.98
C LEU A 44 -4.25 2.81 1.50
N GLU A 45 -3.33 2.12 0.85
CA GLU A 45 -3.09 2.29 -0.58
C GLU A 45 -4.33 1.93 -1.40
N ALA A 46 -5.01 0.83 -1.10
CA ALA A 46 -6.27 0.46 -1.73
C ALA A 46 -7.37 1.52 -1.51
N ALA A 47 -7.46 2.09 -0.30
CA ALA A 47 -8.40 3.17 -0.01
C ALA A 47 -8.10 4.43 -0.84
N ILE A 48 -6.82 4.79 -0.98
CA ILE A 48 -6.38 5.91 -1.82
C ILE A 48 -6.70 5.66 -3.29
N GLN A 49 -6.45 4.44 -3.80
CA GLN A 49 -6.79 4.09 -5.18
C GLN A 49 -8.29 4.24 -5.45
N LYS A 50 -9.15 3.83 -4.50
CA LYS A 50 -10.60 4.04 -4.60
C LYS A 50 -10.96 5.54 -4.66
N GLN A 51 -10.32 6.38 -3.85
CA GLN A 51 -10.55 7.83 -3.91
C GLN A 51 -10.09 8.44 -5.23
N LYS A 52 -8.91 8.04 -5.74
CA LYS A 52 -8.42 8.47 -7.06
C LYS A 52 -9.41 8.11 -8.17
N GLN A 53 -9.96 6.90 -8.14
CA GLN A 53 -11.01 6.49 -9.10
C GLN A 53 -12.25 7.38 -9.00
N LYS A 54 -12.73 7.66 -7.78
CA LYS A 54 -13.86 8.58 -7.58
C LYS A 54 -13.58 9.96 -8.16
N VAL A 55 -12.42 10.56 -7.87
CA VAL A 55 -12.02 11.87 -8.43
C VAL A 55 -11.99 11.83 -9.96
N ASN A 56 -11.43 10.77 -10.54
CA ASN A 56 -11.43 10.59 -12.00
C ASN A 56 -12.85 10.47 -12.57
N ILE A 57 -13.77 9.78 -11.88
CA ILE A 57 -15.18 9.68 -12.27
C ILE A 57 -15.85 11.06 -12.19
N TYR A 58 -15.69 11.78 -11.08
CA TYR A 58 -16.23 13.13 -10.93
C TYR A 58 -15.68 14.08 -12.00
N HIS A 59 -14.38 14.04 -12.28
CA HIS A 59 -13.75 14.84 -13.34
C HIS A 59 -14.33 14.53 -14.72
N LYS A 60 -14.49 13.25 -15.06
CA LYS A 60 -15.12 12.83 -16.32
C LYS A 60 -16.58 13.26 -16.40
N CYS A 61 -17.32 13.14 -15.29
CA CYS A 61 -18.73 13.55 -15.20
C CYS A 61 -18.88 15.06 -15.34
N LEU A 62 -18.05 15.85 -14.65
CA LEU A 62 -17.97 17.31 -14.78
C LEU A 62 -17.66 17.73 -16.21
N LYS A 63 -16.67 17.10 -16.86
CA LYS A 63 -16.39 17.34 -18.28
C LYS A 63 -17.60 17.04 -19.15
N LYS A 64 -18.29 15.91 -18.95
CA LYS A 64 -19.48 15.53 -19.73
C LYS A 64 -20.68 16.45 -19.48
N LEU A 65 -20.88 16.93 -18.25
CA LEU A 65 -21.92 17.90 -17.89
C LEU A 65 -21.61 19.32 -18.39
N CYS A 66 -20.34 19.70 -18.54
CA CYS A 66 -19.93 20.97 -19.15
C CYS A 66 -19.83 20.91 -20.68
N PHE A 67 -19.97 19.73 -21.30
CA PHE A 67 -19.92 19.54 -22.76
C PHE A 67 -21.27 19.30 -23.49
N PRO A 68 -22.47 19.63 -22.98
CA PRO A 68 -23.68 19.54 -23.77
C PRO A 68 -24.19 20.92 -24.24
N VAL A 69 -23.34 21.84 -24.72
CA VAL A 69 -23.82 23.03 -25.49
C VAL A 69 -22.78 23.53 -26.51
N SER A 70 -22.29 22.69 -27.44
CA SER A 70 -21.49 23.22 -28.57
C SER A 70 -21.63 22.46 -29.89
N VAL A 71 -22.53 21.48 -30.00
CA VAL A 71 -22.74 20.77 -31.28
C VAL A 71 -24.24 20.60 -31.57
N SER A 72 -24.92 21.72 -31.84
CA SER A 72 -26.04 21.85 -32.81
C SER A 72 -26.87 23.12 -32.55
N ARG A 73 -26.47 24.24 -33.14
CA ARG A 73 -27.31 25.13 -33.99
C ARG A 73 -26.76 26.56 -34.05
N PRO A 74 -26.87 27.21 -35.23
CA PRO A 74 -26.40 28.55 -35.45
C PRO A 74 -27.42 29.58 -34.91
N PHE A 75 -26.86 30.69 -34.43
CA PHE A 75 -27.40 32.05 -34.55
C PHE A 75 -28.70 32.45 -33.81
N TYR A 76 -28.55 33.58 -33.10
CA TYR A 76 -29.54 34.53 -32.57
C TYR A 76 -30.31 34.13 -31.30
N LEU A 77 -29.95 34.80 -30.19
CA LEU A 77 -30.77 35.77 -29.45
C LEU A 77 -30.45 35.72 -27.95
N CYS A 78 -29.54 36.60 -27.52
CA CYS A 78 -29.47 37.11 -26.15
C CYS A 78 -28.95 38.55 -26.25
N ALA A 79 -29.87 39.52 -26.16
CA ALA A 79 -29.70 40.82 -25.48
C ALA A 79 -30.76 41.83 -25.97
N SER A 80 -31.86 41.94 -25.24
CA SER A 80 -32.57 43.20 -24.97
C SER A 80 -33.18 43.10 -23.58
#